data_AF-A0A0A1U6L1-F1
#
_entry.id   AF-A0A0A1U6L1-F1
#
_cell.length_a   1.000
_cell.length_b   1.000
_cell.length_c   1.000
_cell.angle_alpha   90.00
_cell.angle_beta   90.00
_cell.angle_gamma   90.00
#
_symmetry.space_group_name_H-M   'P 1'
#
loop_
_entity.id
_entity.type
_entity.pdbx_description
1 polymer ?
#
loop_
_entity_poly.entity_id
_entity_poly.type
_entity_poly.pdbx_seq_one_letter_code
_entity_poly.pdbx_strand_id
1 'polypeptide(L)'
;MVRLESIFLANVVMFVDTLETVQNISFVNKKCKTAIEMLRINPGLASEGIKKKSENDSVKANIFQHELELFPNLETVKIRFFTPFIMEYVPQTIERIYIEDTIDDDQLPCLEKIKNKIVSMKIFTYDNVIDLGQYPSLKQIEIRTFTKRENSEGYLLKFFKNVNHKMTLVKVKMEDFVDTEFLDNVDKLKIERVVVQPTKQKDVQTVLEHLSKLGRTTVCFGEWFEGLDDRVIVVGNAKWNFVDSKDQNVLIKNRLIPSLTVTNQLTFDLKQFDLHKIECTTCEVDCLKLPVLLNELIIDTCKVVNIERLSSLSGLTIVKSNTIKVPKTVKFLKLQNIEKIIFSTDIKLQELYTDTLEWIPKEVSQSVTSLSLMKPKQPRWYYHNAPNEHKVKVDPCVDNLKYFNTLKNLQVMNINEEVILPESVTSFTTNGTLQSIKNCSLREINFSQIAISACNFSCYTNLERATLELSVVLNDFMLPNSITKLTLTSKEKVNLDLTKYTHLYSLELSITDSIVILPINLHTLVLSVCINYLLPNIDKVNITDLVIFRTTFNLNKVATTLKRLFVDSYNAKFNKDALKRFPLLKAQVN
;
A
#
# COMPACT_ATOMS: atom_id res chain seq x y z
N MET A 1 -19.54 -35.13 12.68
CA MET A 1 -19.26 -35.21 11.23
C MET A 1 -19.39 -33.78 10.67
N VAL A 2 -18.33 -32.97 10.71
CA VAL A 2 -18.34 -31.50 10.40
C VAL A 2 -16.96 -31.04 9.85
N ARG A 3 -16.25 -31.89 9.09
CA ARG A 3 -14.86 -31.57 8.65
C ARG A 3 -14.80 -30.77 7.35
N LEU A 4 -15.76 -30.96 6.43
CA LEU A 4 -15.64 -30.40 5.08
C LEU A 4 -15.77 -28.88 5.06
N GLU A 5 -16.69 -28.31 5.85
CA GLU A 5 -16.91 -26.86 5.87
C GLU A 5 -15.72 -26.12 6.49
N SER A 6 -15.13 -26.66 7.56
CA SER A 6 -13.92 -26.08 8.16
C SER A 6 -12.71 -26.18 7.23
N ILE A 7 -12.58 -27.26 6.44
CA ILE A 7 -11.53 -27.38 5.41
C ILE A 7 -11.73 -26.35 4.30
N PHE A 8 -12.96 -26.18 3.82
CA PHE A 8 -13.28 -25.16 2.83
C PHE A 8 -12.97 -23.75 3.34
N LEU A 9 -13.40 -23.44 4.57
CA LEU A 9 -13.11 -22.14 5.20
C LEU A 9 -11.61 -21.93 5.41
N ALA A 10 -10.84 -22.97 5.76
CA ALA A 10 -9.39 -22.86 5.91
C ALA A 10 -8.73 -22.47 4.58
N ASN A 11 -9.19 -23.03 3.45
CA ASN A 11 -8.72 -22.61 2.13
C ASN A 11 -9.08 -21.15 1.85
N VAL A 12 -10.28 -20.69 2.24
CA VAL A 12 -10.67 -19.27 2.09
C VAL A 12 -9.78 -18.36 2.93
N VAL A 13 -9.45 -18.73 4.17
CA VAL A 13 -8.59 -17.94 5.07
C VAL A 13 -7.20 -17.70 4.46
N MET A 14 -6.68 -18.63 3.65
CA MET A 14 -5.39 -18.46 2.95
C MET A 14 -5.38 -17.33 1.91
N PHE A 15 -6.55 -16.86 1.48
CA PHE A 15 -6.71 -15.77 0.51
C PHE A 15 -7.25 -14.48 1.15
N VAL A 16 -7.31 -14.43 2.48
CA VAL A 16 -7.68 -13.20 3.19
C VAL A 16 -6.47 -12.28 3.25
N ASP A 17 -6.69 -10.97 3.06
CA ASP A 17 -5.61 -10.01 2.94
C ASP A 17 -5.15 -9.43 4.29
N THR A 18 -6.01 -9.41 5.31
CA THR A 18 -5.75 -8.72 6.58
C THR A 18 -5.96 -9.52 7.85
N LEU A 19 -5.12 -9.21 8.86
CA LEU A 19 -5.20 -9.78 10.21
C LEU A 19 -6.57 -9.54 10.86
N GLU A 20 -7.11 -8.33 10.71
CA GLU A 20 -8.43 -7.94 11.25
C GLU A 20 -9.55 -8.78 10.63
N THR A 21 -9.49 -9.04 9.33
CA THR A 21 -10.48 -9.90 8.67
C THR A 21 -10.43 -11.33 9.20
N VAL A 22 -9.24 -11.88 9.40
CA VAL A 22 -9.09 -13.23 9.99
C VAL A 22 -9.59 -13.27 11.43
N GLN A 23 -9.30 -12.24 12.23
CA GLN A 23 -9.83 -12.11 13.59
C GLN A 23 -11.36 -12.09 13.57
N ASN A 24 -11.97 -11.27 12.72
CA ASN A 24 -13.42 -11.21 12.56
C ASN A 24 -14.01 -12.57 12.15
N ILE A 25 -13.38 -13.28 11.20
CA ILE A 25 -13.78 -14.64 10.81
C ILE A 25 -13.74 -15.58 12.02
N SER A 26 -12.71 -15.49 12.87
CA SER A 26 -12.57 -16.35 14.06
C SER A 26 -13.73 -16.19 15.05
N PHE A 27 -14.36 -15.01 15.09
CA PHE A 27 -15.47 -14.70 15.99
C PHE A 27 -16.85 -15.05 15.42
N VAL A 28 -16.98 -15.37 14.12
CA VAL A 28 -18.28 -15.67 13.51
C VAL A 28 -18.94 -16.91 14.12
N ASN A 29 -18.22 -18.03 14.20
CA ASN A 29 -18.69 -19.26 14.84
C ASN A 29 -17.52 -20.23 15.11
N LYS A 30 -17.82 -21.31 15.84
CA LYS A 30 -16.84 -22.35 16.20
C LYS A 30 -16.17 -23.01 14.98
N LYS A 31 -16.89 -23.22 13.87
CA LYS A 31 -16.32 -23.84 12.65
C LYS A 31 -15.27 -22.93 12.00
N CYS A 32 -15.49 -21.62 12.00
CA CYS A 32 -14.53 -20.63 11.50
C CYS A 32 -13.27 -20.57 12.37
N LYS A 33 -13.42 -20.58 13.70
CA LYS A 33 -12.27 -20.68 14.61
C LYS A 33 -11.48 -21.97 14.38
N THR A 34 -12.16 -23.11 14.27
CA THR A 34 -11.53 -24.38 13.95
C THR A 34 -10.81 -24.35 12.60
N ALA A 35 -11.36 -23.69 11.58
CA ALA A 35 -10.71 -23.55 10.28
C ALA A 35 -9.35 -22.82 10.38
N ILE A 36 -9.29 -21.76 11.19
CA ILE A 36 -8.06 -21.01 11.48
C ILE A 36 -7.07 -21.87 12.26
N GLU A 37 -7.51 -22.52 13.33
CA GLU A 37 -6.67 -23.40 14.16
C GLU A 37 -6.13 -24.62 13.39
N MET A 38 -6.77 -25.05 12.30
CA MET A 38 -6.33 -26.17 11.47
C MET A 38 -5.20 -25.82 10.50
N LEU A 39 -4.93 -24.54 10.27
CA LEU A 39 -3.90 -24.12 9.32
C LEU A 39 -2.50 -24.48 9.83
N ARG A 40 -1.73 -25.10 8.93
CA ARG A 40 -0.32 -25.46 9.13
C ARG A 40 0.65 -24.48 8.50
N ILE A 41 0.12 -23.53 7.73
CA ILE A 41 0.85 -22.46 7.07
C ILE A 41 0.11 -21.15 7.26
N ASN A 42 0.83 -20.06 7.48
CA ASN A 42 0.21 -18.75 7.62
C ASN A 42 -0.08 -18.14 6.23
N PRO A 43 -1.12 -17.28 6.12
CA PRO A 43 -1.44 -16.61 4.85
C PRO A 43 -0.39 -15.55 4.44
N GLY A 44 0.43 -15.07 5.38
CA GLY A 44 1.37 -13.98 5.16
C GLY A 44 0.63 -12.64 5.17
N LEU A 45 -0.21 -12.40 6.16
CA LEU A 45 -1.15 -11.28 6.19
C LEU A 45 -0.43 -9.93 6.21
N ALA A 46 -0.96 -8.96 5.45
CA ALA A 46 -0.58 -7.56 5.60
C ALA A 46 -1.59 -6.88 6.54
N SER A 47 -1.19 -5.85 7.28
CA SER A 47 -2.18 -4.93 7.85
C SER A 47 -2.77 -4.07 6.73
N GLU A 48 -4.02 -3.65 6.88
CA GLU A 48 -4.79 -2.85 5.90
C GLU A 48 -4.11 -1.50 5.54
N GLY A 49 -2.99 -1.15 6.20
CA GLY A 49 -2.14 0.01 5.90
C GLY A 49 -0.75 -0.27 5.28
N ILE A 50 -0.27 -1.53 5.19
CA ILE A 50 1.12 -1.86 4.79
C ILE A 50 1.30 -1.90 3.26
N LYS A 51 0.69 -0.96 2.53
CA LYS A 51 0.98 -0.79 1.10
C LYS A 51 2.24 0.06 0.85
N LYS A 52 2.92 0.55 1.90
CA LYS A 52 4.14 1.38 1.79
C LYS A 52 5.35 0.71 2.46
N LYS A 53 6.48 0.66 1.75
CA LYS A 53 7.80 0.18 2.23
C LYS A 53 8.38 0.95 3.44
N SER A 54 7.72 2.01 3.91
CA SER A 54 8.24 2.95 4.89
C SER A 54 7.83 2.67 6.34
N GLU A 55 7.21 1.52 6.64
CA GLU A 55 6.86 1.19 8.02
C GLU A 55 8.05 0.70 8.84
N ASN A 56 8.08 1.13 10.11
CA ASN A 56 9.09 0.79 11.12
C ASN A 56 9.10 -0.74 11.38
N ASP A 57 10.29 -1.31 11.47
CA ASP A 57 10.53 -2.73 11.72
C ASP A 57 9.80 -3.30 12.95
N SER A 58 9.62 -2.50 14.00
CA SER A 58 8.84 -2.91 15.18
C SER A 58 7.37 -3.18 14.87
N VAL A 59 6.76 -2.44 13.94
CA VAL A 59 5.37 -2.64 13.52
C VAL A 59 5.24 -3.95 12.76
N LYS A 60 6.16 -4.21 11.82
CA LYS A 60 6.23 -5.48 11.07
C LYS A 60 6.37 -6.68 12.01
N ALA A 61 7.25 -6.57 13.00
CA ALA A 61 7.46 -7.63 13.99
C ALA A 61 6.22 -7.89 14.87
N ASN A 62 5.54 -6.84 15.33
CA ASN A 62 4.30 -6.99 16.09
C ASN A 62 3.20 -7.67 15.26
N ILE A 63 3.02 -7.28 14.00
CA ILE A 63 2.01 -7.86 13.11
C ILE A 63 2.28 -9.34 12.89
N PHE A 64 3.53 -9.69 12.62
CA PHE A 64 3.96 -11.07 12.50
C PHE A 64 3.72 -11.88 13.78
N GLN A 65 4.02 -11.31 14.96
CA GLN A 65 3.74 -11.96 16.24
C GLN A 65 2.24 -12.26 16.39
N HIS A 66 1.36 -11.29 16.12
CA HIS A 66 -0.09 -11.49 16.24
C HIS A 66 -0.59 -12.51 15.21
N GLU A 67 0.01 -12.56 14.01
CA GLU A 67 -0.29 -13.59 13.02
C GLU A 67 0.02 -14.99 13.58
N LEU A 68 1.19 -15.18 14.17
CA LEU A 68 1.57 -16.46 14.79
C LEU A 68 0.65 -16.84 15.96
N GLU A 69 0.18 -15.87 16.75
CA GLU A 69 -0.77 -16.10 17.85
C GLU A 69 -2.15 -16.57 17.34
N LEU A 70 -2.59 -16.09 16.17
CA LEU A 70 -3.85 -16.50 15.57
C LEU A 70 -3.82 -17.91 14.97
N PHE A 71 -2.64 -18.35 14.51
CA PHE A 71 -2.45 -19.66 13.92
C PHE A 71 -1.56 -20.53 14.83
N PRO A 72 -2.13 -21.16 15.87
CA PRO A 72 -1.33 -21.84 16.91
C PRO A 72 -0.64 -23.13 16.45
N ASN A 73 -1.05 -23.68 15.31
CA ASN A 73 -0.68 -25.02 14.84
C ASN A 73 0.24 -25.01 13.61
N LEU A 74 0.93 -23.90 13.36
CA LEU A 74 1.82 -23.74 12.22
C LEU A 74 3.00 -24.73 12.26
N GLU A 75 3.28 -25.32 11.10
CA GLU A 75 4.49 -26.10 10.82
C GLU A 75 5.36 -25.35 9.80
N THR A 76 4.74 -24.50 8.99
CA THR A 76 5.39 -23.70 7.95
C THR A 76 5.08 -22.23 8.15
N VAL A 77 6.07 -21.36 7.99
CA VAL A 77 5.90 -19.92 8.05
C VAL A 77 6.36 -19.25 6.77
N LYS A 78 5.55 -18.33 6.26
CA LYS A 78 5.83 -17.36 5.21
C LYS A 78 6.09 -15.99 5.81
N ILE A 79 7.24 -15.42 5.52
CA ILE A 79 7.68 -14.10 5.98
C ILE A 79 7.64 -13.16 4.78
N ARG A 80 6.60 -12.33 4.69
CA ARG A 80 6.42 -11.35 3.60
C ARG A 80 7.27 -10.10 3.73
N PHE A 81 7.60 -9.73 4.97
CA PHE A 81 8.43 -8.58 5.28
C PHE A 81 9.49 -9.04 6.27
N PHE A 82 10.76 -9.01 5.88
CA PHE A 82 11.84 -9.44 6.76
C PHE A 82 12.33 -8.27 7.61
N THR A 83 12.59 -8.55 8.88
CA THR A 83 13.36 -7.70 9.77
C THR A 83 14.02 -8.60 10.81
N PRO A 84 15.24 -8.30 11.28
CA PRO A 84 15.91 -9.07 12.32
C PRO A 84 15.03 -9.40 13.54
N PHE A 85 14.14 -8.50 13.93
CA PHE A 85 13.25 -8.68 15.09
C PHE A 85 12.23 -9.81 14.92
N ILE A 86 11.82 -10.13 13.69
CA ILE A 86 10.86 -11.22 13.43
C ILE A 86 11.43 -12.58 13.85
N MET A 87 12.76 -12.74 13.81
CA MET A 87 13.43 -13.99 14.18
C MET A 87 13.24 -14.36 15.65
N GLU A 88 12.98 -13.39 16.53
CA GLU A 88 12.72 -13.64 17.95
C GLU A 88 11.35 -14.29 18.20
N TYR A 89 10.41 -14.14 17.27
CA TYR A 89 9.05 -14.62 17.41
C TYR A 89 8.82 -15.98 16.74
N VAL A 90 9.73 -16.44 15.86
CA VAL A 90 9.56 -17.70 15.14
C VAL A 90 9.53 -18.87 16.14
N PRO A 91 8.40 -19.58 16.28
CA PRO A 91 8.29 -20.67 17.24
C PRO A 91 9.25 -21.81 16.90
N GLN A 92 9.75 -22.50 17.93
CA GLN A 92 10.63 -23.65 17.72
C GLN A 92 9.94 -24.80 16.97
N THR A 93 8.61 -24.89 17.07
CA THR A 93 7.76 -25.87 16.39
C THR A 93 7.73 -25.72 14.87
N ILE A 94 8.12 -24.56 14.33
CA ILE A 94 8.17 -24.34 12.89
C ILE A 94 9.28 -25.20 12.27
N GLU A 95 8.93 -25.96 11.25
CA GLU A 95 9.86 -26.83 10.52
C GLU A 95 10.35 -26.19 9.22
N ARG A 96 9.52 -25.36 8.58
CA ARG A 96 9.78 -24.80 7.25
C ARG A 96 9.56 -23.29 7.23
N ILE A 97 10.51 -22.56 6.65
CA ILE A 97 10.47 -21.10 6.56
C ILE A 97 10.65 -20.67 5.10
N TYR A 98 9.73 -19.84 4.63
CA TYR A 98 9.75 -19.19 3.32
C TYR A 98 9.88 -17.69 3.53
N ILE A 99 11.00 -17.12 3.09
CA ILE A 99 11.23 -15.68 3.15
C ILE A 99 10.94 -15.09 1.78
N GLU A 100 9.82 -14.37 1.67
CA GLU A 100 9.37 -13.76 0.41
C GLU A 100 9.94 -12.35 0.20
N ASP A 101 10.43 -11.71 1.27
CA ASP A 101 11.14 -10.44 1.21
C ASP A 101 12.61 -10.63 0.79
N THR A 102 13.24 -9.57 0.29
CA THR A 102 14.67 -9.55 -0.04
C THR A 102 15.51 -9.21 1.17
N ILE A 103 16.44 -10.09 1.52
CA ILE A 103 17.37 -9.95 2.64
C ILE A 103 18.71 -9.46 2.09
N ASP A 104 19.31 -8.45 2.71
CA ASP A 104 20.65 -7.97 2.35
C ASP A 104 21.77 -8.67 3.14
N ASP A 105 23.01 -8.38 2.76
CA ASP A 105 24.21 -8.97 3.38
C ASP A 105 24.26 -8.75 4.90
N ASP A 106 23.83 -7.58 5.39
CA ASP A 106 23.88 -7.21 6.80
C ASP A 106 22.85 -7.99 7.64
N GLN A 107 21.79 -8.48 7.01
CA GLN A 107 20.69 -9.20 7.65
C GLN A 107 20.89 -10.73 7.71
N LEU A 108 21.77 -11.30 6.87
CA LEU A 108 22.02 -12.75 6.84
C LEU A 108 22.48 -13.34 8.19
N PRO A 109 23.32 -12.68 9.00
CA PRO A 109 23.71 -13.21 10.31
C PRO A 109 22.53 -13.48 11.24
N CYS A 110 21.39 -12.80 11.03
CA CYS A 110 20.18 -13.04 11.82
C CYS A 110 19.55 -14.42 11.55
N LEU A 111 19.90 -15.08 10.44
CA LEU A 111 19.36 -16.39 10.04
C LEU A 111 20.11 -17.58 10.62
N GLU A 112 21.26 -17.36 11.28
CA GLU A 112 22.16 -18.44 11.76
C GLU A 112 21.43 -19.53 12.55
N LYS A 113 20.50 -19.14 13.43
CA LYS A 113 19.77 -20.06 14.31
C LYS A 113 18.74 -20.94 13.58
N ILE A 114 18.36 -20.59 12.35
CA ILE A 114 17.25 -21.21 11.61
C ILE A 114 17.64 -21.70 10.21
N LYS A 115 18.93 -21.69 9.86
CA LYS A 115 19.41 -22.09 8.52
C LYS A 115 18.88 -23.44 8.04
N ASN A 116 18.75 -24.39 8.95
CA ASN A 116 18.22 -25.73 8.67
C ASN A 116 16.72 -25.78 8.38
N LYS A 117 15.96 -24.71 8.66
CA LYS A 117 14.51 -24.61 8.43
C LYS A 117 14.15 -23.81 7.19
N ILE A 118 15.08 -23.05 6.63
CA ILE A 118 14.83 -22.17 5.47
C ILE A 118 14.71 -23.03 4.20
N VAL A 119 13.53 -22.97 3.57
CA VAL A 119 13.21 -23.70 2.33
C VAL A 119 13.27 -22.77 1.11
N SER A 120 12.94 -21.50 1.29
CA SER A 120 12.99 -20.47 0.25
C SER A 120 13.46 -19.15 0.84
N MET A 121 14.32 -18.43 0.14
CA MET A 121 14.69 -17.06 0.49
C MET A 121 15.04 -16.23 -0.74
N LYS A 122 15.05 -14.91 -0.59
CA LYS A 122 15.55 -13.96 -1.59
C LYS A 122 16.67 -13.15 -0.97
N ILE A 123 17.79 -13.03 -1.67
CA ILE A 123 18.98 -12.33 -1.18
C ILE A 123 19.39 -11.23 -2.15
N PHE A 124 19.91 -10.14 -1.61
CA PHE A 124 20.58 -9.09 -2.35
C PHE A 124 22.00 -8.94 -1.82
N THR A 125 22.98 -9.28 -2.67
CA THR A 125 24.39 -9.25 -2.30
C THR A 125 25.14 -8.23 -3.14
N TYR A 126 26.11 -7.56 -2.51
CA TYR A 126 27.04 -6.69 -3.23
C TYR A 126 28.26 -7.51 -3.67
N ASP A 127 29.27 -7.59 -2.80
CA ASP A 127 30.51 -8.33 -3.06
C ASP A 127 30.64 -9.59 -2.16
N ASN A 128 29.67 -9.85 -1.28
CA ASN A 128 29.72 -10.97 -0.34
C ASN A 128 29.22 -12.27 -0.97
N VAL A 129 30.06 -13.31 -0.93
CA VAL A 129 29.69 -14.65 -1.36
C VAL A 129 29.08 -15.42 -0.20
N ILE A 130 27.86 -15.91 -0.39
CA ILE A 130 27.14 -16.70 0.62
C ILE A 130 27.18 -18.17 0.24
N ASP A 131 27.67 -19.00 1.14
CA ASP A 131 27.64 -20.45 0.95
C ASP A 131 26.24 -21.02 1.18
N LEU A 132 25.50 -21.26 0.09
CA LEU A 132 24.16 -21.86 0.13
C LEU A 132 24.18 -23.32 0.63
N GLY A 133 25.35 -23.95 0.70
CA GLY A 133 25.52 -25.26 1.32
C GLY A 133 25.22 -25.27 2.82
N GLN A 134 25.26 -24.12 3.48
CA GLN A 134 24.94 -23.98 4.90
C GLN A 134 23.43 -24.06 5.21
N TYR A 135 22.57 -24.07 4.17
CA TYR A 135 21.12 -24.11 4.29
C TYR A 135 20.56 -25.44 3.77
N PRO A 136 20.64 -26.55 4.54
CA PRO A 136 20.39 -27.90 4.01
C PRO A 136 18.96 -28.14 3.49
N SER A 137 17.99 -27.34 3.92
CA SER A 137 16.58 -27.44 3.50
C SER A 137 16.22 -26.54 2.31
N LEU A 138 17.15 -25.69 1.85
CA LEU A 138 16.89 -24.69 0.82
C LEU A 138 16.60 -25.38 -0.53
N LYS A 139 15.41 -25.11 -1.08
CA LYS A 139 14.98 -25.61 -2.39
C LYS A 139 14.78 -24.52 -3.42
N GLN A 140 14.61 -23.27 -2.99
CA GLN A 140 14.33 -22.13 -3.85
C GLN A 140 15.15 -20.93 -3.41
N ILE A 141 15.78 -20.24 -4.35
CA ILE A 141 16.57 -19.05 -4.06
C ILE A 141 16.39 -18.03 -5.19
N GLU A 142 16.20 -16.77 -4.82
CA GLU A 142 16.37 -15.62 -5.72
C GLU A 142 17.61 -14.85 -5.29
N ILE A 143 18.59 -14.77 -6.17
CA ILE A 143 19.84 -14.05 -5.95
C ILE A 143 19.81 -12.79 -6.81
N ARG A 144 19.82 -11.64 -6.17
CA ARG A 144 20.06 -10.36 -6.83
C ARG A 144 21.46 -9.91 -6.47
N THR A 145 22.28 -9.60 -7.47
CA THR A 145 23.71 -9.32 -7.25
C THR A 145 24.10 -8.00 -7.87
N PHE A 146 24.87 -7.19 -7.15
CA PHE A 146 25.53 -5.99 -7.65
C PHE A 146 27.03 -6.11 -7.38
N THR A 147 27.78 -6.70 -8.33
CA THR A 147 29.24 -6.87 -8.20
C THR A 147 29.98 -5.83 -9.04
N LYS A 148 31.14 -5.37 -8.56
CA LYS A 148 32.09 -4.64 -9.42
C LYS A 148 32.71 -5.58 -10.45
N ARG A 149 32.94 -5.10 -11.69
CA ARG A 149 33.35 -5.91 -12.85
C ARG A 149 34.58 -6.81 -12.61
N GLU A 150 35.52 -6.36 -11.78
CA GLU A 150 36.79 -7.06 -11.53
C GLU A 150 36.62 -8.41 -10.79
N ASN A 151 35.44 -8.69 -10.21
CA ASN A 151 35.15 -9.92 -9.47
C ASN A 151 34.06 -10.80 -10.12
N SER A 152 33.67 -10.52 -11.36
CA SER A 152 32.43 -11.06 -11.96
C SER A 152 32.52 -12.48 -12.52
N GLU A 153 33.72 -12.97 -12.85
CA GLU A 153 33.90 -14.32 -13.43
C GLU A 153 33.78 -15.39 -12.33
N GLY A 154 32.81 -16.30 -12.49
CA GLY A 154 32.55 -17.40 -11.56
C GLY A 154 31.99 -16.96 -10.21
N TYR A 155 31.56 -15.70 -10.08
CA TYR A 155 31.06 -15.14 -8.83
C TYR A 155 29.85 -15.93 -8.30
N LEU A 156 28.86 -16.18 -9.14
CA LEU A 156 27.63 -16.88 -8.76
C LEU A 156 27.89 -18.35 -8.45
N LEU A 157 28.84 -19.00 -9.13
CA LEU A 157 29.22 -20.39 -8.81
C LEU A 157 29.72 -20.54 -7.38
N LYS A 158 30.38 -19.51 -6.82
CA LYS A 158 30.91 -19.54 -5.45
C LYS A 158 29.80 -19.65 -4.39
N PHE A 159 28.54 -19.34 -4.74
CA PHE A 159 27.39 -19.56 -3.85
C PHE A 159 27.03 -21.04 -3.72
N PHE A 160 27.37 -21.87 -4.70
CA PHE A 160 26.99 -23.28 -4.80
C PHE A 160 28.14 -24.23 -4.44
N LYS A 161 28.80 -24.01 -3.30
CA LYS A 161 29.92 -24.86 -2.87
C LYS A 161 29.55 -26.35 -2.75
N ASN A 162 28.33 -26.64 -2.33
CA ASN A 162 27.78 -27.99 -2.36
C ASN A 162 27.02 -28.26 -3.67
N VAL A 163 27.74 -28.72 -4.70
CA VAL A 163 27.18 -29.07 -6.02
C VAL A 163 26.12 -30.18 -5.98
N ASN A 164 26.09 -30.97 -4.91
CA ASN A 164 25.11 -32.04 -4.73
C ASN A 164 23.79 -31.57 -4.12
N HIS A 165 23.73 -30.31 -3.66
CA HIS A 165 22.53 -29.75 -3.07
C HIS A 165 21.42 -29.60 -4.13
N LYS A 166 20.35 -30.38 -3.99
CA LYS A 166 19.21 -30.37 -4.92
C LYS A 166 18.33 -29.15 -4.70
N MET A 167 18.25 -28.28 -5.70
CA MET A 167 17.36 -27.11 -5.74
C MET A 167 16.30 -27.26 -6.83
N THR A 168 15.08 -26.84 -6.51
CA THR A 168 13.94 -26.84 -7.44
C THR A 168 13.93 -25.60 -8.34
N LEU A 169 14.39 -24.46 -7.81
CA LEU A 169 14.41 -23.19 -8.53
C LEU A 169 15.58 -22.32 -8.09
N VAL A 170 16.35 -21.83 -9.05
CA VAL A 170 17.35 -20.77 -8.84
C VAL A 170 17.00 -19.63 -9.78
N LYS A 171 16.67 -18.47 -9.22
CA LYS A 171 16.50 -17.23 -9.98
C LYS A 171 17.69 -16.33 -9.72
N VAL A 172 18.32 -15.83 -10.78
CA VAL A 172 19.44 -14.90 -10.69
C VAL A 172 19.08 -13.62 -11.44
N LYS A 173 19.14 -12.49 -10.74
CA LYS A 173 19.06 -11.15 -11.32
C LYS A 173 20.45 -10.53 -11.34
N MET A 174 21.05 -10.46 -12.52
CA MET A 174 22.42 -9.97 -12.72
C MET A 174 22.38 -8.46 -12.99
N GLU A 175 22.72 -7.64 -11.99
CA GLU A 175 22.72 -6.19 -12.12
C GLU A 175 24.10 -5.68 -12.56
N ASP A 176 24.18 -5.15 -13.77
CA ASP A 176 25.38 -4.52 -14.35
C ASP A 176 26.56 -5.43 -14.73
N PHE A 177 26.37 -6.76 -14.73
CA PHE A 177 27.34 -7.75 -15.23
C PHE A 177 26.65 -9.00 -15.80
N VAL A 178 27.43 -9.86 -16.46
CA VAL A 178 27.03 -11.21 -16.88
C VAL A 178 28.10 -12.18 -16.42
N ASP A 179 27.73 -13.18 -15.63
CA ASP A 179 28.65 -14.24 -15.18
C ASP A 179 28.59 -15.40 -16.18
N THR A 180 29.38 -15.30 -17.24
CA THR A 180 29.45 -16.30 -18.31
C THR A 180 29.90 -17.66 -17.78
N GLU A 181 30.83 -17.69 -16.81
CA GLU A 181 31.29 -18.94 -16.21
C GLU A 181 30.14 -19.65 -15.46
N PHE A 182 29.30 -18.91 -14.73
CA PHE A 182 28.09 -19.50 -14.14
C PHE A 182 27.16 -20.07 -15.20
N LEU A 183 26.90 -19.34 -16.29
CA LEU A 183 26.03 -19.78 -17.37
C LEU A 183 26.55 -21.07 -18.02
N ASP A 184 27.85 -21.14 -18.30
CA ASP A 184 28.50 -22.30 -18.93
C ASP A 184 28.53 -23.54 -18.03
N ASN A 185 28.43 -23.35 -16.70
CA ASN A 185 28.57 -24.43 -15.72
C ASN A 185 27.29 -24.75 -14.95
N VAL A 186 26.17 -24.06 -15.21
CA VAL A 186 24.92 -24.24 -14.46
C VAL A 186 24.37 -25.67 -14.56
N ASP A 187 24.59 -26.34 -15.70
CA ASP A 187 24.17 -27.73 -15.93
C ASP A 187 24.91 -28.75 -15.03
N LYS A 188 26.05 -28.36 -14.46
CA LYS A 188 26.80 -29.19 -13.50
C LYS A 188 26.18 -29.16 -12.11
N LEU A 189 25.29 -28.19 -11.84
CA LEU A 189 24.59 -28.06 -10.57
C LEU A 189 23.29 -28.88 -10.58
N LYS A 190 22.88 -29.40 -9.42
CA LYS A 190 21.61 -30.14 -9.28
C LYS A 190 20.42 -29.19 -9.12
N ILE A 191 20.16 -28.39 -10.16
CA ILE A 191 19.06 -27.42 -10.22
C ILE A 191 18.03 -27.88 -11.26
N GLU A 192 16.76 -27.99 -10.86
CA GLU A 192 15.68 -28.39 -11.77
C GLU A 192 15.30 -27.29 -12.77
N ARG A 193 15.24 -26.04 -12.30
CA ARG A 193 14.89 -24.86 -13.11
C ARG A 193 15.74 -23.66 -12.75
N VAL A 194 16.24 -22.98 -13.77
CA VAL A 194 17.04 -21.76 -13.64
C VAL A 194 16.32 -20.61 -14.35
N VAL A 195 16.23 -19.46 -13.69
CA VAL A 195 15.73 -18.23 -14.30
C VAL A 195 16.83 -17.19 -14.27
N VAL A 196 17.26 -16.70 -15.43
CA VAL A 196 18.28 -15.66 -15.55
C VAL A 196 17.63 -14.37 -15.98
N GLN A 197 17.89 -13.29 -15.25
CA GLN A 197 17.32 -11.97 -15.48
C GLN A 197 18.41 -10.90 -15.61
N PRO A 198 18.95 -10.66 -16.82
CA PRO A 198 19.83 -9.52 -17.08
C PRO A 198 19.08 -8.19 -16.91
N THR A 199 19.80 -7.13 -16.54
CA THR A 199 19.22 -5.78 -16.41
C THR A 199 19.46 -4.87 -17.62
N LYS A 200 20.42 -5.17 -18.49
CA LYS A 200 20.71 -4.37 -19.69
C LYS A 200 20.41 -5.13 -20.97
N GLN A 201 19.94 -4.40 -21.98
CA GLN A 201 19.68 -4.93 -23.33
C GLN A 201 20.88 -5.68 -23.91
N LYS A 202 22.08 -5.08 -23.85
CA LYS A 202 23.31 -5.69 -24.40
C LYS A 202 23.68 -7.03 -23.75
N ASP A 203 23.27 -7.25 -22.52
CA ASP A 203 23.64 -8.42 -21.73
C ASP A 203 22.74 -9.62 -22.07
N VAL A 204 21.55 -9.37 -22.63
CA VAL A 204 20.60 -10.41 -23.07
C VAL A 204 21.23 -11.33 -24.11
N GLN A 205 21.91 -10.75 -25.09
CA GLN A 205 22.53 -11.51 -26.18
C GLN A 205 23.67 -12.39 -25.64
N THR A 206 24.53 -11.84 -24.77
CA THR A 206 25.59 -12.61 -24.10
C THR A 206 25.01 -13.77 -23.29
N VAL A 207 23.93 -13.55 -22.54
CA VAL A 207 23.27 -14.64 -21.80
C VAL A 207 22.77 -15.74 -22.75
N LEU A 208 22.17 -15.38 -23.88
CA LEU A 208 21.64 -16.34 -24.85
C LEU A 208 22.74 -17.16 -25.55
N GLU A 209 23.92 -16.58 -25.76
CA GLU A 209 25.07 -17.25 -26.38
C GLU A 209 25.67 -18.34 -25.48
N HIS A 210 25.63 -18.14 -24.16
CA HIS A 210 26.21 -19.06 -23.16
C HIS A 210 25.22 -20.11 -22.63
N LEU A 211 23.94 -20.06 -23.00
CA LEU A 211 22.96 -21.04 -22.54
C LEU A 211 22.88 -22.24 -23.49
N SER A 212 23.61 -23.30 -23.13
CA SER A 212 23.50 -24.61 -23.79
C SER A 212 22.11 -25.22 -23.50
N LYS A 213 21.32 -25.51 -24.55
CA LYS A 213 19.93 -26.02 -24.51
C LYS A 213 19.06 -25.46 -23.37
N LEU A 214 18.28 -24.43 -23.67
CA LEU A 214 17.26 -23.78 -22.80
C LEU A 214 16.20 -24.68 -22.14
N GLY A 215 16.30 -26.01 -22.21
CA GLY A 215 15.32 -26.94 -21.64
C GLY A 215 15.13 -26.82 -20.13
N ARG A 216 16.10 -26.29 -19.39
CA ARG A 216 16.00 -26.03 -17.93
C ARG A 216 16.16 -24.55 -17.53
N THR A 217 16.62 -23.72 -18.45
CA THR A 217 16.92 -22.31 -18.19
C THR A 217 15.96 -21.42 -18.95
N THR A 218 15.31 -20.52 -18.22
CA THR A 218 14.45 -19.47 -18.78
C THR A 218 15.18 -18.13 -18.69
N VAL A 219 15.27 -17.42 -19.80
CA VAL A 219 15.80 -16.05 -19.83
C VAL A 219 14.62 -15.10 -19.71
N CYS A 220 14.69 -14.19 -18.74
CA CYS A 220 13.68 -13.18 -18.50
C CYS A 220 14.28 -11.78 -18.67
N PHE A 221 13.58 -10.85 -19.30
CA PHE A 221 14.03 -9.46 -19.39
C PHE A 221 12.93 -8.49 -18.93
N GLY A 222 13.33 -7.36 -18.35
CA GLY A 222 12.39 -6.40 -17.77
C GLY A 222 11.59 -5.62 -18.82
N GLU A 223 12.14 -5.47 -20.02
CA GLU A 223 11.62 -4.58 -21.05
C GLU A 223 11.59 -5.28 -22.41
N TRP A 224 10.97 -4.66 -23.41
CA TRP A 224 11.04 -5.12 -24.80
C TRP A 224 11.90 -4.16 -25.62
N PHE A 225 12.60 -4.70 -26.61
CA PHE A 225 13.30 -3.92 -27.63
C PHE A 225 13.25 -4.64 -28.99
N GLU A 226 13.41 -3.88 -30.06
CA GLU A 226 13.45 -4.41 -31.42
C GLU A 226 14.64 -5.36 -31.62
N GLY A 227 14.38 -6.54 -32.21
CA GLY A 227 15.40 -7.59 -32.36
C GLY A 227 15.62 -8.48 -31.13
N LEU A 228 14.80 -8.34 -30.08
CA LEU A 228 14.84 -9.24 -28.92
C LEU A 228 14.42 -10.66 -29.30
N ASP A 229 15.31 -11.63 -29.07
CA ASP A 229 15.12 -13.06 -29.32
C ASP A 229 13.81 -13.62 -28.69
N ASP A 230 13.08 -14.43 -29.45
CA ASP A 230 11.78 -15.00 -29.05
C ASP A 230 11.86 -15.97 -27.87
N ARG A 231 13.06 -16.44 -27.53
CA ARG A 231 13.30 -17.32 -26.37
C ARG A 231 13.29 -16.57 -25.04
N VAL A 232 13.27 -15.23 -25.06
CA VAL A 232 13.28 -14.38 -23.86
C VAL A 232 11.87 -14.02 -23.42
N ILE A 233 11.54 -14.32 -22.16
CA ILE A 233 10.26 -13.93 -21.54
C ILE A 233 10.36 -12.51 -21.00
N VAL A 234 9.45 -11.63 -21.39
CA VAL A 234 9.39 -10.27 -20.83
C VAL A 234 8.55 -10.29 -19.55
N VAL A 235 9.15 -9.94 -18.41
CA VAL A 235 8.55 -10.12 -17.06
C VAL A 235 8.28 -8.81 -16.31
N GLY A 236 8.58 -7.65 -16.91
CA GLY A 236 8.36 -6.35 -16.27
C GLY A 236 7.02 -5.72 -16.61
N ASN A 237 6.61 -4.74 -15.79
CA ASN A 237 5.63 -3.69 -16.13
C ASN A 237 6.22 -2.77 -17.21
N ALA A 238 6.72 -3.34 -18.30
CA ALA A 238 7.03 -2.57 -19.47
C ALA A 238 5.70 -1.96 -19.91
N LYS A 239 5.60 -0.63 -19.86
CA LYS A 239 4.63 0.08 -20.66
C LYS A 239 5.03 -0.18 -22.10
N TRP A 240 4.56 -1.29 -22.65
CA TRP A 240 4.80 -1.65 -24.04
C TRP A 240 4.12 -0.59 -24.88
N ASN A 241 4.89 0.22 -25.60
CA ASN A 241 4.33 1.18 -26.53
C ASN A 241 3.90 0.43 -27.79
N PHE A 242 2.59 0.30 -27.99
CA PHE A 242 2.04 -0.33 -29.18
C PHE A 242 2.26 0.56 -30.41
N VAL A 243 2.88 -0.03 -31.43
CA VAL A 243 2.99 0.52 -32.79
C VAL A 243 2.38 -0.51 -33.72
N ASP A 244 1.37 -0.12 -34.50
CA ASP A 244 0.67 -1.05 -35.39
C ASP A 244 1.56 -1.51 -36.56
N SER A 245 2.42 -2.50 -36.29
CA SER A 245 3.28 -3.16 -37.25
C SER A 245 3.01 -4.66 -37.28
N LYS A 246 3.18 -5.29 -38.46
CA LYS A 246 3.00 -6.74 -38.60
C LYS A 246 3.89 -7.54 -37.66
N ASP A 247 5.10 -7.05 -37.40
CA ASP A 247 6.09 -7.71 -36.55
C ASP A 247 5.70 -7.66 -35.05
N GLN A 248 5.19 -6.52 -34.56
CA GLN A 248 4.71 -6.43 -33.17
C GLN A 248 3.49 -7.32 -32.91
N ASN A 249 2.59 -7.47 -33.89
CA ASN A 249 1.40 -8.32 -33.73
C ASN A 249 1.73 -9.81 -33.56
N VAL A 250 2.80 -10.31 -34.19
CA VAL A 250 3.31 -11.68 -34.01
C VAL A 250 4.00 -11.82 -32.64
N LEU A 251 4.76 -10.80 -32.24
CA LEU A 251 5.48 -10.76 -30.96
C LEU A 251 4.54 -10.78 -29.74
N ILE A 252 3.43 -10.03 -29.78
CA ILE A 252 2.49 -9.95 -28.65
C ILE A 252 1.68 -11.26 -28.52
N LYS A 253 1.40 -11.99 -29.60
CA LYS A 253 0.69 -13.30 -29.56
C LYS A 253 1.47 -14.39 -28.82
N ASN A 254 2.80 -14.33 -28.85
CA ASN A 254 3.67 -15.34 -28.26
C ASN A 254 4.11 -15.00 -26.82
N ARG A 255 3.59 -13.92 -26.21
CA ARG A 255 4.12 -13.36 -24.95
C ARG A 255 3.00 -13.08 -23.93
N LEU A 256 3.27 -13.34 -22.65
CA LEU A 256 2.41 -12.94 -21.52
C LEU A 256 2.62 -11.46 -21.23
N ILE A 257 1.83 -10.58 -21.86
CA ILE A 257 1.91 -9.13 -21.65
C ILE A 257 0.73 -8.73 -20.74
N PRO A 258 0.95 -8.50 -19.43
CA PRO A 258 -0.14 -8.18 -18.51
C PRO A 258 -0.68 -6.76 -18.72
N SER A 259 0.14 -5.84 -19.26
CA SER A 259 -0.17 -4.43 -19.44
C SER A 259 0.40 -3.87 -20.74
N LEU A 260 -0.38 -3.06 -21.47
CA LEU A 260 0.02 -2.42 -22.73
C LEU A 260 -0.27 -0.90 -22.67
N THR A 261 0.61 -0.08 -23.24
CA THR A 261 0.39 1.36 -23.42
C THR A 261 0.29 1.71 -24.90
N VAL A 262 -0.78 2.40 -25.29
CA VAL A 262 -0.99 2.84 -26.67
C VAL A 262 -0.95 4.36 -26.70
N THR A 263 -0.04 4.94 -27.49
CA THR A 263 0.17 6.39 -27.54
C THR A 263 0.18 6.88 -28.98
N ASN A 264 -0.51 7.99 -29.27
CA ASN A 264 -0.54 8.65 -30.58
C ASN A 264 -0.97 7.74 -31.75
N GLN A 265 -1.84 6.76 -31.50
CA GLN A 265 -2.38 5.88 -32.53
C GLN A 265 -3.77 6.34 -32.97
N LEU A 266 -3.97 6.44 -34.29
CA LEU A 266 -5.28 6.77 -34.86
C LEU A 266 -6.27 5.62 -34.71
N THR A 267 -5.83 4.37 -34.91
CA THR A 267 -6.65 3.16 -34.72
C THR A 267 -5.76 1.96 -34.41
N PHE A 268 -6.27 0.99 -33.65
CA PHE A 268 -5.57 -0.26 -33.35
C PHE A 268 -6.57 -1.41 -33.06
N ASP A 269 -6.14 -2.67 -33.18
CA ASP A 269 -6.93 -3.85 -32.79
C ASP A 269 -6.14 -4.78 -31.86
N LEU A 270 -6.62 -4.89 -30.63
CA LEU A 270 -6.01 -5.68 -29.56
C LEU A 270 -6.87 -6.87 -29.13
N LYS A 271 -8.00 -7.15 -29.80
CA LYS A 271 -8.92 -8.26 -29.44
C LYS A 271 -8.23 -9.60 -29.29
N GLN A 272 -7.18 -9.81 -30.08
CA GLN A 272 -6.44 -11.05 -30.18
C GLN A 272 -5.46 -11.29 -29.02
N PHE A 273 -5.28 -10.30 -28.13
CA PHE A 273 -4.31 -10.37 -27.04
C PHE A 273 -5.00 -10.64 -25.70
N ASP A 274 -4.33 -11.40 -24.84
CA ASP A 274 -4.77 -11.65 -23.47
C ASP A 274 -4.16 -10.60 -22.53
N LEU A 275 -4.75 -9.40 -22.50
CA LEU A 275 -4.28 -8.27 -21.69
C LEU A 275 -5.23 -8.02 -20.53
N HIS A 276 -4.68 -7.88 -19.32
CA HIS A 276 -5.46 -7.54 -18.13
C HIS A 276 -5.57 -6.03 -17.90
N LYS A 277 -4.59 -5.26 -18.40
CA LYS A 277 -4.53 -3.79 -18.26
C LYS A 277 -4.14 -3.12 -19.57
N ILE A 278 -4.81 -2.02 -19.91
CA ILE A 278 -4.46 -1.18 -21.06
C ILE A 278 -4.44 0.28 -20.64
N GLU A 279 -3.43 1.02 -21.07
CA GLU A 279 -3.33 2.48 -20.95
C GLU A 279 -3.34 3.09 -22.36
N CYS A 280 -4.24 4.01 -22.63
CA CYS A 280 -4.31 4.73 -23.89
C CYS A 280 -4.12 6.22 -23.65
N THR A 281 -3.21 6.84 -24.40
CA THR A 281 -2.95 8.28 -24.34
C THR A 281 -3.02 8.86 -25.74
N THR A 282 -3.74 9.97 -25.93
CA THR A 282 -3.82 10.68 -27.23
C THR A 282 -4.17 9.78 -28.42
N CYS A 283 -5.15 8.89 -28.23
CA CYS A 283 -5.63 7.91 -29.22
C CYS A 283 -7.14 8.01 -29.47
N GLU A 284 -7.62 7.43 -30.58
CA GLU A 284 -9.03 7.05 -30.75
C GLU A 284 -9.23 5.57 -30.39
N VAL A 285 -10.03 5.32 -29.35
CA VAL A 285 -10.22 4.01 -28.75
C VAL A 285 -11.62 3.50 -29.06
N ASP A 286 -11.71 2.50 -29.95
CA ASP A 286 -12.91 1.69 -30.08
C ASP A 286 -12.81 0.49 -29.13
N CYS A 287 -13.58 0.52 -28.04
CA CYS A 287 -13.54 -0.54 -27.03
C CYS A 287 -14.02 -1.89 -27.56
N LEU A 288 -14.68 -1.94 -28.73
CA LEU A 288 -14.93 -3.21 -29.40
C LEU A 288 -13.62 -3.89 -29.77
N LYS A 289 -12.58 -3.13 -30.14
CA LYS A 289 -11.26 -3.64 -30.56
C LYS A 289 -10.32 -3.98 -29.39
N LEU A 290 -10.83 -4.05 -28.17
CA LEU A 290 -10.05 -4.42 -26.98
C LEU A 290 -10.32 -5.89 -26.58
N PRO A 291 -9.44 -6.50 -25.75
CA PRO A 291 -9.66 -7.83 -25.21
C PRO A 291 -10.96 -7.95 -24.41
N VAL A 292 -11.61 -9.12 -24.52
CA VAL A 292 -12.88 -9.40 -23.82
C VAL A 292 -12.69 -9.49 -22.29
N LEU A 293 -11.53 -9.97 -21.83
CA LEU A 293 -11.19 -10.17 -20.41
C LEU A 293 -10.37 -9.02 -19.81
N LEU A 294 -10.52 -7.81 -20.36
CA LEU A 294 -9.83 -6.62 -19.86
C LEU A 294 -10.37 -6.20 -18.48
N ASN A 295 -9.51 -6.17 -17.47
CA ASN A 295 -9.89 -5.83 -16.08
C ASN A 295 -9.73 -4.35 -15.75
N GLU A 296 -8.69 -3.70 -16.28
CA GLU A 296 -8.35 -2.30 -16.02
C GLU A 296 -8.07 -1.53 -17.32
N LEU A 297 -8.69 -0.35 -17.46
CA LEU A 297 -8.49 0.54 -18.59
C LEU A 297 -8.17 1.96 -18.10
N ILE A 298 -7.08 2.53 -18.60
CA ILE A 298 -6.66 3.90 -18.34
C ILE A 298 -6.74 4.68 -19.65
N ILE A 299 -7.39 5.83 -19.64
CA ILE A 299 -7.64 6.66 -20.80
C ILE A 299 -7.20 8.09 -20.47
N ASP A 300 -6.28 8.64 -21.25
CA ASP A 300 -5.80 10.02 -21.09
C ASP A 300 -5.88 10.78 -22.42
N THR A 301 -6.71 11.83 -22.47
CA THR A 301 -6.81 12.71 -23.64
C THR A 301 -7.15 11.91 -24.92
N CYS A 302 -8.07 10.94 -24.80
CA CYS A 302 -8.50 10.09 -25.92
C CYS A 302 -9.98 10.35 -26.27
N LYS A 303 -10.30 10.08 -27.54
CA LYS A 303 -11.69 9.89 -27.99
C LYS A 303 -12.06 8.42 -27.81
N VAL A 304 -13.17 8.13 -27.13
CA VAL A 304 -13.55 6.76 -26.77
C VAL A 304 -14.96 6.45 -27.28
N VAL A 305 -15.15 5.28 -27.86
CA VAL A 305 -16.45 4.76 -28.29
C VAL A 305 -16.67 3.33 -27.79
N ASN A 306 -17.94 2.97 -27.55
CA ASN A 306 -18.40 1.64 -27.16
C ASN A 306 -17.84 1.08 -25.84
N ILE A 307 -17.35 1.92 -24.93
CA ILE A 307 -16.77 1.47 -23.66
C ILE A 307 -17.76 0.63 -22.83
N GLU A 308 -19.06 0.93 -22.92
CA GLU A 308 -20.13 0.20 -22.24
C GLU A 308 -20.24 -1.28 -22.60
N ARG A 309 -19.56 -1.71 -23.68
CA ARG A 309 -19.51 -3.11 -24.14
C ARG A 309 -18.47 -3.95 -23.40
N LEU A 310 -17.58 -3.35 -22.62
CA LEU A 310 -16.55 -4.07 -21.87
C LEU A 310 -17.15 -4.72 -20.61
N SER A 311 -17.56 -5.98 -20.73
CA SER A 311 -18.27 -6.72 -19.66
C SER A 311 -17.39 -7.22 -18.52
N SER A 312 -16.07 -7.21 -18.67
CA SER A 312 -15.12 -7.68 -17.64
C SER A 312 -14.44 -6.53 -16.90
N LEU A 313 -14.66 -5.29 -17.34
CA LEU A 313 -13.95 -4.13 -16.83
C LEU A 313 -14.38 -3.83 -15.40
N SER A 314 -13.42 -3.88 -14.48
CA SER A 314 -13.61 -3.64 -13.05
C SER A 314 -13.03 -2.30 -12.59
N GLY A 315 -11.93 -1.86 -13.22
CA GLY A 315 -11.27 -0.58 -12.96
C GLY A 315 -11.22 0.30 -14.20
N LEU A 316 -11.61 1.56 -14.05
CA LEU A 316 -11.59 2.54 -15.13
C LEU A 316 -10.99 3.86 -14.64
N THR A 317 -9.93 4.32 -15.30
CA THR A 317 -9.35 5.65 -15.09
C THR A 317 -9.50 6.47 -16.35
N ILE A 318 -10.05 7.68 -16.21
CA ILE A 318 -10.23 8.61 -17.32
C ILE A 318 -9.69 9.97 -16.89
N VAL A 319 -8.81 10.51 -17.73
CA VAL A 319 -8.21 11.83 -17.60
C VAL A 319 -8.53 12.60 -18.87
N LYS A 320 -9.12 13.79 -18.75
CA LYS A 320 -9.41 14.72 -19.86
C LYS A 320 -10.12 14.03 -21.04
N SER A 321 -11.43 13.81 -20.90
CA SER A 321 -12.22 13.25 -21.99
C SER A 321 -13.59 13.92 -22.06
N ASN A 322 -14.24 13.72 -23.20
CA ASN A 322 -15.57 14.25 -23.49
C ASN A 322 -16.63 13.40 -22.74
N THR A 323 -17.84 13.29 -23.30
CA THR A 323 -18.91 12.47 -22.72
C THR A 323 -18.57 10.98 -22.73
N ILE A 324 -18.62 10.34 -21.55
CA ILE A 324 -18.38 8.89 -21.40
C ILE A 324 -19.55 8.18 -20.74
N LYS A 325 -19.89 6.99 -21.25
CA LYS A 325 -20.85 6.06 -20.62
C LYS A 325 -20.11 5.03 -19.77
N VAL A 326 -20.31 5.01 -18.46
CA VAL A 326 -19.58 4.08 -17.59
C VAL A 326 -20.19 2.67 -17.67
N PRO A 327 -19.38 1.61 -17.92
CA PRO A 327 -19.88 0.23 -17.91
C PRO A 327 -20.37 -0.17 -16.51
N LYS A 328 -21.47 -0.93 -16.45
CA LYS A 328 -22.10 -1.35 -15.18
C LYS A 328 -21.22 -2.24 -14.29
N THR A 329 -20.18 -2.85 -14.86
CA THR A 329 -19.28 -3.79 -14.16
C THR A 329 -18.14 -3.09 -13.42
N VAL A 330 -17.95 -1.78 -13.68
CA VAL A 330 -16.91 -0.99 -13.05
C VAL A 330 -17.20 -0.85 -11.54
N LYS A 331 -16.22 -1.24 -10.72
CA LYS A 331 -16.23 -1.11 -9.26
C LYS A 331 -15.32 0.00 -8.77
N PHE A 332 -14.24 0.27 -9.50
CA PHE A 332 -13.28 1.33 -9.24
C PHE A 332 -13.31 2.32 -10.40
N LEU A 333 -13.60 3.59 -10.10
CA LEU A 333 -13.67 4.65 -11.10
C LEU A 333 -12.83 5.84 -10.67
N LYS A 334 -11.90 6.26 -11.54
CA LYS A 334 -11.13 7.48 -11.39
C LYS A 334 -11.40 8.44 -12.54
N LEU A 335 -11.77 9.67 -12.21
CA LEU A 335 -12.20 10.71 -13.12
C LEU A 335 -11.42 11.98 -12.85
N GLN A 336 -10.92 12.62 -13.89
CA GLN A 336 -10.20 13.89 -13.76
C GLN A 336 -10.40 14.75 -14.99
N ASN A 337 -10.85 16.00 -14.79
CA ASN A 337 -11.14 16.99 -15.83
C ASN A 337 -12.09 16.41 -16.91
N ILE A 338 -13.23 15.87 -16.50
CA ILE A 338 -14.21 15.28 -17.42
C ILE A 338 -15.34 16.26 -17.68
N GLU A 339 -15.78 16.40 -18.92
CA GLU A 339 -16.86 17.32 -19.27
C GLU A 339 -18.24 16.79 -18.86
N LYS A 340 -18.50 15.49 -19.09
CA LYS A 340 -19.79 14.87 -18.81
C LYS A 340 -19.67 13.37 -18.64
N ILE A 341 -20.42 12.81 -17.70
CA ILE A 341 -20.45 11.37 -17.46
C ILE A 341 -21.90 10.88 -17.49
N ILE A 342 -22.11 9.73 -18.11
CA ILE A 342 -23.39 9.04 -18.15
C ILE A 342 -23.21 7.71 -17.42
N PHE A 343 -23.95 7.53 -16.33
CA PHE A 343 -23.95 6.28 -15.58
C PHE A 343 -25.11 5.38 -16.02
N SER A 344 -24.88 4.07 -15.97
CA SER A 344 -25.96 3.09 -16.04
C SER A 344 -26.71 3.08 -14.69
N THR A 345 -28.03 2.91 -14.70
CA THR A 345 -28.87 2.96 -13.48
C THR A 345 -28.61 1.82 -12.50
N ASP A 346 -27.97 0.74 -12.95
CA ASP A 346 -27.69 -0.49 -12.19
C ASP A 346 -26.23 -0.63 -11.75
N ILE A 347 -25.40 0.40 -11.95
CA ILE A 347 -23.98 0.36 -11.58
C ILE A 347 -23.81 0.27 -10.05
N LYS A 348 -22.88 -0.58 -9.60
CA LYS A 348 -22.51 -0.75 -8.18
C LYS A 348 -21.05 -0.37 -7.97
N LEU A 349 -20.80 0.94 -7.98
CA LEU A 349 -19.47 1.49 -7.79
C LEU A 349 -19.07 1.41 -6.31
N GLN A 350 -17.89 0.85 -6.01
CA GLN A 350 -17.37 0.71 -4.65
C GLN A 350 -16.41 1.83 -4.27
N GLU A 351 -15.54 2.21 -5.21
CA GLU A 351 -14.50 3.22 -5.03
C GLU A 351 -14.59 4.29 -6.14
N LEU A 352 -14.63 5.56 -5.72
CA LEU A 352 -14.71 6.72 -6.62
C LEU A 352 -13.60 7.72 -6.31
N TYR A 353 -12.84 8.09 -7.34
CA TYR A 353 -11.83 9.14 -7.31
C TYR A 353 -12.25 10.22 -8.30
N THR A 354 -12.49 11.45 -7.86
CA THR A 354 -12.95 12.51 -8.76
C THR A 354 -12.58 13.91 -8.26
N ASP A 355 -12.55 14.88 -9.16
CA ASP A 355 -12.39 16.29 -8.86
C ASP A 355 -13.72 17.03 -8.65
N THR A 356 -14.87 16.39 -8.93
CA THR A 356 -16.20 16.99 -8.75
C THR A 356 -17.31 15.93 -8.62
N LEU A 357 -18.38 16.30 -7.92
CA LEU A 357 -19.55 15.44 -7.68
C LEU A 357 -20.78 15.81 -8.51
N GLU A 358 -20.68 16.82 -9.39
CA GLU A 358 -21.83 17.40 -10.09
C GLU A 358 -22.61 16.37 -10.93
N TRP A 359 -21.91 15.41 -11.55
CA TRP A 359 -22.50 14.47 -12.51
C TRP A 359 -22.79 13.09 -11.92
N ILE A 360 -22.61 12.89 -10.61
CA ILE A 360 -22.85 11.61 -9.96
C ILE A 360 -24.33 11.49 -9.58
N PRO A 361 -25.11 10.57 -10.19
CA PRO A 361 -26.50 10.37 -9.81
C PRO A 361 -26.60 9.82 -8.39
N LYS A 362 -27.70 10.16 -7.72
CA LYS A 362 -28.00 9.71 -6.36
C LYS A 362 -27.94 8.18 -6.22
N GLU A 363 -28.40 7.45 -7.22
CA GLU A 363 -28.42 5.99 -7.25
C GLU A 363 -26.99 5.41 -7.21
N VAL A 364 -26.05 6.07 -7.89
CA VAL A 364 -24.63 5.67 -7.89
C VAL A 364 -23.97 6.02 -6.56
N SER A 365 -24.27 7.19 -6.00
CA SER A 365 -23.75 7.61 -4.69
C SER A 365 -24.07 6.62 -3.57
N GLN A 366 -25.21 5.93 -3.66
CA GLN A 366 -25.66 4.95 -2.67
C GLN A 366 -24.91 3.61 -2.69
N SER A 367 -24.08 3.34 -3.69
CA SER A 367 -23.24 2.13 -3.69
C SER A 367 -21.79 2.40 -3.25
N VAL A 368 -21.36 3.67 -3.29
CA VAL A 368 -19.97 4.07 -3.06
C VAL A 368 -19.63 3.91 -1.58
N THR A 369 -18.54 3.18 -1.32
CA THR A 369 -18.02 2.91 0.03
C THR A 369 -16.74 3.69 0.33
N SER A 370 -16.01 4.10 -0.71
CA SER A 370 -14.79 4.92 -0.61
C SER A 370 -14.83 6.05 -1.64
N LEU A 371 -14.63 7.29 -1.18
CA LEU A 371 -14.61 8.48 -2.04
C LEU A 371 -13.33 9.28 -1.80
N SER A 372 -12.62 9.60 -2.88
CA SER A 372 -11.48 10.52 -2.88
C SER A 372 -11.76 11.72 -3.76
N LEU A 373 -11.91 12.90 -3.15
CA LEU A 373 -12.05 14.18 -3.83
C LEU A 373 -10.69 14.88 -3.94
N MET A 374 -10.26 15.18 -5.17
CA MET A 374 -8.98 15.83 -5.43
C MET A 374 -9.16 17.00 -6.39
N LYS A 375 -9.02 18.25 -5.94
CA LYS A 375 -8.87 19.36 -6.90
C LYS A 375 -7.48 19.27 -7.55
N PRO A 376 -7.37 19.38 -8.89
CA PRO A 376 -6.07 19.46 -9.55
C PRO A 376 -5.29 20.65 -9.00
N LYS A 377 -3.99 20.47 -8.72
CA LYS A 377 -3.11 21.58 -8.28
C LYS A 377 -3.17 22.71 -9.31
N GLN A 378 -3.91 23.77 -9.02
CA GLN A 378 -3.83 24.97 -9.84
C GLN A 378 -2.44 25.60 -9.71
N PRO A 379 -1.85 26.15 -10.79
CA PRO A 379 -0.57 26.84 -10.73
C PRO A 379 -0.63 28.00 -9.72
N ARG A 380 0.40 28.12 -8.87
CA ARG A 380 0.51 29.11 -7.77
C ARG A 380 0.41 30.58 -8.20
N TRP A 381 0.42 30.90 -9.49
CA TRP A 381 0.52 32.27 -9.99
C TRP A 381 -0.83 33.01 -10.08
N TYR A 382 -1.97 32.34 -9.85
CA TYR A 382 -3.30 32.96 -9.97
C TYR A 382 -3.77 33.76 -8.73
N TYR A 383 -3.07 33.69 -7.60
CA TYR A 383 -3.55 34.28 -6.34
C TYR A 383 -3.08 35.72 -6.04
N HIS A 384 -2.28 36.34 -6.92
CA HIS A 384 -1.72 37.67 -6.62
C HIS A 384 -2.45 38.88 -7.20
N ASN A 385 -3.43 38.73 -8.10
CA ASN A 385 -3.99 39.88 -8.84
C ASN A 385 -5.52 39.87 -9.04
N ALA A 386 -6.32 39.54 -8.02
CA ALA A 386 -7.76 39.80 -8.06
C ALA A 386 -8.16 40.69 -6.86
N PRO A 387 -8.46 42.00 -7.10
CA PRO A 387 -8.97 42.86 -6.04
C PRO A 387 -10.42 42.48 -5.69
N ASN A 388 -10.75 42.76 -4.44
CA ASN A 388 -12.05 42.67 -3.78
C ASN A 388 -13.30 42.67 -4.67
N GLU A 389 -14.30 41.92 -4.18
CA GLU A 389 -15.60 41.61 -4.76
C GLU A 389 -15.56 40.32 -5.56
N HIS A 390 -16.06 39.25 -4.93
CA HIS A 390 -16.95 38.21 -5.45
C HIS A 390 -17.09 37.24 -4.28
N LYS A 391 -18.21 37.30 -3.54
CA LYS A 391 -18.59 36.22 -2.63
C LYS A 391 -18.71 34.97 -3.49
N VAL A 392 -17.67 34.13 -3.49
CA VAL A 392 -17.62 32.87 -4.21
C VAL A 392 -18.78 32.02 -3.70
N LYS A 393 -19.73 31.73 -4.61
CA LYS A 393 -20.80 30.77 -4.34
C LYS A 393 -20.17 29.45 -3.95
N VAL A 394 -20.59 28.90 -2.82
CA VAL A 394 -20.26 27.55 -2.36
C VAL A 394 -20.40 26.58 -3.54
N ASP A 395 -19.30 25.90 -3.86
CA ASP A 395 -19.21 24.93 -4.95
C ASP A 395 -20.28 23.82 -4.73
N PRO A 396 -21.20 23.56 -5.69
CA PRO A 396 -22.28 22.57 -5.56
C PRO A 396 -21.80 21.13 -5.28
N CYS A 397 -20.48 20.88 -5.31
CA CYS A 397 -19.87 19.62 -4.94
C CYS A 397 -20.28 19.12 -3.54
N VAL A 398 -20.45 20.01 -2.56
CA VAL A 398 -20.60 19.57 -1.16
C VAL A 398 -22.04 19.13 -0.84
N ASP A 399 -23.04 19.72 -1.50
CA ASP A 399 -24.45 19.33 -1.36
C ASP A 399 -24.73 17.90 -1.82
N ASN A 400 -23.95 17.37 -2.76
CA ASN A 400 -24.13 16.02 -3.29
C ASN A 400 -23.62 14.93 -2.33
N LEU A 401 -22.79 15.27 -1.33
CA LEU A 401 -22.30 14.31 -0.33
C LEU A 401 -23.44 13.69 0.49
N LYS A 402 -24.58 14.38 0.64
CA LYS A 402 -25.76 13.86 1.35
C LYS A 402 -26.36 12.59 0.73
N TYR A 403 -26.03 12.29 -0.52
CA TYR A 403 -26.50 11.11 -1.23
C TYR A 403 -25.62 9.87 -1.00
N PHE A 404 -24.44 10.01 -0.38
CA PHE A 404 -23.48 8.93 -0.12
C PHE A 404 -23.69 8.25 1.24
N ASN A 405 -24.85 7.62 1.44
CA ASN A 405 -25.23 7.02 2.72
C ASN A 405 -24.43 5.75 3.11
N THR A 406 -23.80 5.06 2.15
CA THR A 406 -22.97 3.86 2.36
C THR A 406 -21.48 4.15 2.56
N LEU A 407 -21.10 5.43 2.50
CA LEU A 407 -19.69 5.84 2.54
C LEU A 407 -19.05 5.46 3.87
N LYS A 408 -17.93 4.72 3.79
CA LYS A 408 -17.12 4.32 4.95
C LYS A 408 -15.83 5.13 5.05
N ASN A 409 -15.24 5.47 3.90
CA ASN A 409 -13.99 6.18 3.80
C ASN A 409 -14.16 7.44 2.95
N LEU A 410 -13.76 8.59 3.48
CA LEU A 410 -13.75 9.86 2.76
C LEU A 410 -12.35 10.46 2.79
N GLN A 411 -11.79 10.69 1.62
CA GLN A 411 -10.55 11.42 1.44
C GLN A 411 -10.81 12.70 0.66
N VAL A 412 -10.29 13.83 1.14
CA VAL A 412 -10.43 15.13 0.48
C VAL A 412 -9.08 15.83 0.49
N MET A 413 -8.60 16.23 -0.68
CA MET A 413 -7.26 16.79 -0.84
C MET A 413 -7.26 18.07 -1.67
N ASN A 414 -6.45 19.05 -1.24
CA ASN A 414 -6.19 20.33 -1.93
C ASN A 414 -7.45 21.18 -2.18
N ILE A 415 -8.36 21.29 -1.21
CA ILE A 415 -9.50 22.19 -1.33
C ILE A 415 -9.19 23.49 -0.58
N ASN A 416 -8.96 24.57 -1.33
CA ASN A 416 -8.64 25.91 -0.82
C ASN A 416 -9.89 26.72 -0.41
N GLU A 417 -11.09 26.17 -0.57
CA GLU A 417 -12.37 26.83 -0.29
C GLU A 417 -13.03 26.22 0.95
N GLU A 418 -13.89 26.98 1.63
CA GLU A 418 -14.67 26.49 2.78
C GLU A 418 -15.51 25.25 2.36
N VAL A 419 -15.11 24.07 2.82
CA VAL A 419 -15.93 22.85 2.68
C VAL A 419 -16.99 22.87 3.76
N ILE A 420 -18.15 23.46 3.46
CA ILE A 420 -19.33 23.40 4.33
C ILE A 420 -19.99 22.03 4.13
N LEU A 421 -19.57 21.01 4.90
CA LEU A 421 -20.23 19.69 4.91
C LEU A 421 -21.73 19.89 5.13
N PRO A 422 -22.61 19.27 4.32
CA PRO A 422 -23.99 19.72 4.23
C PRO A 422 -24.72 19.49 5.54
N GLU A 423 -25.18 20.57 6.16
CA GLU A 423 -26.37 20.56 7.02
C GLU A 423 -27.57 20.49 6.09
N SER A 424 -28.49 19.54 6.28
CA SER A 424 -29.76 19.61 5.55
C SER A 424 -30.59 20.76 6.14
N VAL A 425 -30.47 21.93 5.50
CA VAL A 425 -31.12 23.20 5.82
C VAL A 425 -32.63 23.05 6.06
N THR A 426 -33.13 23.60 7.18
CA THR A 426 -34.31 24.49 7.23
C THR A 426 -34.28 25.36 8.50
N SER A 427 -33.40 26.36 8.53
CA SER A 427 -33.71 27.77 8.86
C SER A 427 -32.50 28.50 9.45
N PHE A 428 -32.14 29.64 8.87
CA PHE A 428 -31.19 30.58 9.46
C PHE A 428 -31.90 31.40 10.55
N THR A 429 -31.42 31.32 11.78
CA THR A 429 -31.34 32.46 12.71
C THR A 429 -30.13 32.27 13.62
N THR A 430 -29.39 33.35 13.83
CA THR A 430 -28.20 33.53 14.67
C THR A 430 -28.10 32.61 15.91
N ASN A 431 -26.89 32.07 16.13
CA ASN A 431 -26.48 31.09 17.16
C ASN A 431 -26.72 29.62 16.76
N GLY A 432 -25.82 29.11 15.91
CA GLY A 432 -25.92 27.79 15.28
C GLY A 432 -25.63 26.62 16.21
N THR A 433 -26.67 25.83 16.49
CA THR A 433 -26.58 24.43 16.90
C THR A 433 -26.80 23.53 15.68
N LEU A 434 -25.81 22.68 15.38
CA LEU A 434 -25.89 21.60 14.38
C LEU A 434 -26.97 20.58 14.73
N GLN A 435 -28.00 20.43 13.89
CA GLN A 435 -28.92 19.28 13.95
C GLN A 435 -28.63 18.26 12.82
N SER A 436 -27.95 17.18 13.23
CA SER A 436 -28.21 15.78 12.89
C SER A 436 -28.56 15.41 11.43
N ILE A 437 -27.55 15.01 10.66
CA ILE A 437 -27.71 13.90 9.70
C ILE A 437 -27.60 12.58 10.47
N LYS A 438 -28.73 11.92 10.73
CA LYS A 438 -28.77 10.50 11.14
C LYS A 438 -28.50 9.64 9.91
N ASN A 439 -27.25 9.51 9.49
CA ASN A 439 -26.79 8.43 8.61
C ASN A 439 -25.28 8.53 8.44
N CYS A 440 -24.51 7.77 9.22
CA CYS A 440 -23.06 7.83 9.12
C CYS A 440 -22.48 6.41 9.20
N SER A 441 -22.34 5.72 8.07
CA SER A 441 -21.47 4.55 7.96
C SER A 441 -19.98 4.93 7.93
N LEU A 442 -19.68 6.24 7.93
CA LEU A 442 -18.35 6.81 7.82
C LEU A 442 -17.52 6.44 9.04
N ARG A 443 -16.41 5.72 8.81
CA ARG A 443 -15.47 5.26 9.84
C ARG A 443 -14.14 5.99 9.77
N GLU A 444 -13.75 6.46 8.59
CA GLU A 444 -12.46 7.11 8.38
C GLU A 444 -12.58 8.38 7.53
N ILE A 445 -11.95 9.46 8.00
CA ILE A 445 -11.73 10.69 7.23
C ILE A 445 -10.24 10.99 7.07
N ASN A 446 -9.86 11.43 5.87
CA ASN A 446 -8.53 11.95 5.60
C ASN A 446 -8.64 13.25 4.81
N PHE A 447 -8.32 14.36 5.49
CA PHE A 447 -8.31 15.66 4.87
C PHE A 447 -6.90 16.23 4.83
N SER A 448 -6.45 16.66 3.65
CA SER A 448 -5.17 17.33 3.49
C SER A 448 -5.29 18.76 2.97
N GLN A 449 -4.52 19.67 3.58
CA GLN A 449 -4.42 21.09 3.24
C GLN A 449 -5.74 21.86 3.38
N ILE A 450 -6.42 21.69 4.52
CA ILE A 450 -7.70 22.34 4.76
C ILE A 450 -7.52 23.78 5.24
N ALA A 451 -8.12 24.73 4.52
CA ALA A 451 -8.21 26.14 4.90
C ALA A 451 -9.52 26.48 5.66
N ILE A 452 -9.87 25.75 6.72
CA ILE A 452 -11.16 25.94 7.44
C ILE A 452 -10.92 26.44 8.88
N SER A 453 -11.68 27.47 9.26
CA SER A 453 -11.63 28.13 10.58
C SER A 453 -12.45 27.42 11.67
N ALA A 454 -13.41 26.57 11.30
CA ALA A 454 -14.20 25.72 12.21
C ALA A 454 -14.61 24.40 11.55
N CYS A 455 -14.21 23.26 12.12
CA CYS A 455 -14.62 21.93 11.66
C CYS A 455 -15.42 21.22 12.75
N ASN A 456 -16.69 20.90 12.46
CA ASN A 456 -17.54 20.14 13.37
C ASN A 456 -17.95 18.80 12.74
N PHE A 457 -17.32 17.73 13.21
CA PHE A 457 -17.60 16.34 12.85
C PHE A 457 -18.43 15.61 13.92
N SER A 458 -18.98 16.31 14.93
CA SER A 458 -19.69 15.67 16.05
C SER A 458 -20.91 14.85 15.63
N CYS A 459 -21.48 15.12 14.46
CA CYS A 459 -22.61 14.38 13.89
C CYS A 459 -22.23 12.98 13.37
N TYR A 460 -20.95 12.69 13.11
CA TYR A 460 -20.49 11.40 12.57
C TYR A 460 -20.28 10.34 13.67
N THR A 461 -21.37 9.86 14.26
CA THR A 461 -21.34 8.97 15.45
C THR A 461 -20.58 7.64 15.32
N ASN A 462 -20.24 7.18 14.10
CA ASN A 462 -19.44 5.98 13.85
C ASN A 462 -18.01 6.27 13.37
N LEU A 463 -17.59 7.54 13.37
CA LEU A 463 -16.25 7.93 12.94
C LEU A 463 -15.22 7.46 13.97
N GLU A 464 -14.33 6.57 13.56
CA GLU A 464 -13.32 5.93 14.42
C GLU A 464 -11.93 6.52 14.17
N ARG A 465 -11.64 6.96 12.94
CA ARG A 465 -10.31 7.42 12.51
C ARG A 465 -10.39 8.76 11.79
N ALA A 466 -9.49 9.68 12.12
CA ALA A 466 -9.39 10.97 11.44
C ALA A 466 -7.92 11.35 11.20
N THR A 467 -7.60 11.75 9.97
CA THR A 467 -6.33 12.39 9.59
C THR A 467 -6.61 13.78 9.07
N LEU A 468 -6.02 14.80 9.69
CA LEU A 468 -6.29 16.20 9.39
C LEU A 468 -4.97 16.97 9.21
N GLU A 469 -4.73 17.53 8.03
CA GLU A 469 -3.65 18.48 7.77
C GLU A 469 -4.24 19.88 7.57
N LEU A 470 -3.95 20.76 8.53
CA LEU A 470 -4.54 22.09 8.69
C LEU A 470 -3.58 23.17 8.19
N SER A 471 -4.11 24.14 7.44
CA SER A 471 -3.36 25.30 6.95
C SER A 471 -3.77 26.62 7.62
N VAL A 472 -4.67 26.60 8.61
CA VAL A 472 -5.16 27.79 9.34
C VAL A 472 -5.23 27.55 10.84
N VAL A 473 -5.24 28.63 11.62
CA VAL A 473 -5.46 28.62 13.08
C VAL A 473 -6.85 28.04 13.39
N LEU A 474 -6.88 26.97 14.19
CA LEU A 474 -8.13 26.36 14.65
C LEU A 474 -8.46 26.81 16.07
N ASN A 475 -9.59 27.49 16.20
CA ASN A 475 -10.13 27.92 17.51
C ASN A 475 -11.23 26.98 18.01
N ASP A 476 -12.05 26.41 17.11
CA ASP A 476 -13.15 25.51 17.48
C ASP A 476 -13.16 24.24 16.62
N PHE A 477 -12.85 23.12 17.26
CA PHE A 477 -12.80 21.79 16.65
C PHE A 477 -13.64 20.80 17.45
N MET A 478 -14.57 20.12 16.78
CA MET A 478 -15.39 19.08 17.41
C MET A 478 -15.34 17.79 16.60
N LEU A 479 -14.89 16.71 17.23
CA LEU A 479 -14.99 15.33 16.76
C LEU A 479 -16.12 14.62 17.50
N PRO A 480 -16.60 13.49 16.98
CA PRO A 480 -17.52 12.62 17.72
C PRO A 480 -16.77 11.83 18.79
N ASN A 481 -17.48 11.45 19.86
CA ASN A 481 -16.89 10.67 20.97
C ASN A 481 -16.48 9.23 20.58
N SER A 482 -16.89 8.77 19.40
CA SER A 482 -16.49 7.48 18.82
C SER A 482 -15.05 7.46 18.32
N ILE A 483 -14.37 8.62 18.25
CA ILE A 483 -13.01 8.68 17.71
C ILE A 483 -12.03 7.85 18.55
N THR A 484 -11.28 7.00 17.86
CA THR A 484 -10.32 6.06 18.46
C THR A 484 -8.88 6.41 18.06
N LYS A 485 -8.68 6.89 16.82
CA LYS A 485 -7.38 7.33 16.30
C LYS A 485 -7.48 8.72 15.64
N LEU A 486 -6.55 9.60 15.98
CA LEU A 486 -6.45 10.94 15.42
C LEU A 486 -5.00 11.24 14.97
N THR A 487 -4.83 11.66 13.73
CA THR A 487 -3.58 12.24 13.21
C THR A 487 -3.84 13.70 12.88
N LEU A 488 -3.05 14.60 13.48
CA LEU A 488 -3.20 16.04 13.33
C LEU A 488 -1.87 16.67 12.91
N THR A 489 -1.89 17.33 11.75
CA THR A 489 -0.77 18.10 11.23
C THR A 489 -1.19 19.56 11.10
N SER A 490 -0.47 20.50 11.71
CA SER A 490 -0.72 21.93 11.58
C SER A 490 0.59 22.71 11.58
N LYS A 491 0.73 23.64 10.64
CA LYS A 491 1.84 24.61 10.65
C LYS A 491 1.52 25.86 11.47
N GLU A 492 0.24 26.08 11.75
CA GLU A 492 -0.27 27.21 12.51
C GLU A 492 -0.47 26.81 13.97
N LYS A 493 -0.53 27.83 14.84
CA LYS A 493 -0.84 27.66 16.26
C LYS A 493 -2.22 27.05 16.45
N VAL A 494 -2.29 25.98 17.24
CA VAL A 494 -3.52 25.30 17.63
C VAL A 494 -3.59 25.14 19.14
N ASN A 495 -4.72 25.50 19.74
CA ASN A 495 -5.00 25.24 21.15
C ASN A 495 -6.14 24.23 21.24
N LEU A 496 -5.84 22.99 21.63
CA LEU A 496 -6.82 21.90 21.65
C LEU A 496 -6.97 21.30 23.04
N ASP A 497 -8.23 21.15 23.46
CA ASP A 497 -8.60 20.29 24.58
C ASP A 497 -9.24 19.00 24.04
N LEU A 498 -8.51 17.89 24.18
CA LEU A 498 -8.94 16.57 23.74
C LEU A 498 -9.48 15.71 24.89
N THR A 499 -9.58 16.24 26.12
CA THR A 499 -9.99 15.47 27.31
C THR A 499 -11.38 14.84 27.19
N LYS A 500 -12.26 15.47 26.40
CA LYS A 500 -13.62 14.99 26.11
C LYS A 500 -13.67 13.70 25.29
N TYR A 501 -12.60 13.32 24.58
CA TYR A 501 -12.57 12.14 23.71
C TYR A 501 -12.08 10.90 24.46
N THR A 502 -12.95 10.32 25.30
CA THR A 502 -12.60 9.22 26.20
C THR A 502 -12.25 7.90 25.51
N HIS A 503 -12.62 7.72 24.24
CA HIS A 503 -12.28 6.53 23.44
C HIS A 503 -11.01 6.70 22.58
N LEU A 504 -10.38 7.89 22.60
CA LEU A 504 -9.17 8.15 21.82
C LEU A 504 -7.98 7.39 22.41
N TYR A 505 -7.57 6.30 21.77
CA TYR A 505 -6.47 5.46 22.21
C TYR A 505 -5.13 5.81 21.53
N SER A 506 -5.19 6.38 20.32
CA SER A 506 -4.00 6.72 19.52
C SER A 506 -4.07 8.14 18.97
N LEU A 507 -3.00 8.91 19.20
CA LEU A 507 -2.85 10.28 18.75
C LEU A 507 -1.50 10.48 18.08
N GLU A 508 -1.50 11.06 16.89
CA GLU A 508 -0.31 11.50 16.18
C GLU A 508 -0.38 13.01 15.95
N LEU A 509 0.69 13.72 16.32
CA LEU A 509 0.79 15.18 16.23
C LEU A 509 1.99 15.59 15.39
N SER A 510 1.77 16.58 14.53
CA SER A 510 2.80 17.35 13.84
C SER A 510 2.41 18.82 13.86
N ILE A 511 2.79 19.54 14.92
CA ILE A 511 2.24 20.86 15.26
C ILE A 511 3.30 21.88 15.64
N THR A 512 3.03 23.16 15.37
CA THR A 512 3.92 24.29 15.70
C THR A 512 3.23 25.29 16.64
N ASP A 513 3.95 25.83 17.63
CA ASP A 513 3.50 26.89 18.56
C ASP A 513 2.17 26.59 19.28
N SER A 514 1.90 25.31 19.57
CA SER A 514 0.57 24.80 19.92
C SER A 514 0.48 24.25 21.35
N ILE A 515 -0.70 24.34 21.96
CA ILE A 515 -0.99 23.75 23.28
C ILE A 515 -2.04 22.65 23.09
N VAL A 516 -1.73 21.43 23.52
CA VAL A 516 -2.66 20.29 23.41
C VAL A 516 -2.83 19.61 24.76
N ILE A 517 -4.06 19.58 25.27
CA ILE A 517 -4.44 18.82 26.47
C ILE A 517 -4.90 17.43 26.02
N LEU A 518 -4.23 16.39 26.50
CA LEU A 518 -4.40 15.00 26.08
C LEU A 518 -5.58 14.31 26.78
N PRO A 519 -6.23 13.31 26.17
CA PRO A 519 -7.21 12.47 26.87
C PRO A 519 -6.54 11.50 27.85
N ILE A 520 -7.21 11.23 28.98
CA ILE A 520 -6.69 10.36 30.06
C ILE A 520 -6.45 8.91 29.60
N ASN A 521 -7.26 8.40 28.68
CA ASN A 521 -7.21 7.02 28.20
C ASN A 521 -6.25 6.81 27.01
N LEU A 522 -5.44 7.81 26.67
CA LEU A 522 -4.52 7.72 25.54
C LEU A 522 -3.40 6.71 25.82
N HIS A 523 -3.23 5.71 24.94
CA HIS A 523 -2.21 4.68 25.06
C HIS A 523 -1.00 4.94 24.15
N THR A 524 -1.25 5.41 22.93
CA THR A 524 -0.22 5.65 21.92
C THR A 524 -0.14 7.13 21.58
N LEU A 525 1.05 7.71 21.72
CA LEU A 525 1.35 9.08 21.30
C LEU A 525 2.52 9.10 20.31
N VAL A 526 2.31 9.71 19.15
CA VAL A 526 3.33 9.95 18.13
C VAL A 526 3.54 11.45 17.98
N LEU A 527 4.78 11.90 18.11
CA LEU A 527 5.19 13.30 17.95
C LEU A 527 6.16 13.39 16.77
N SER A 528 5.72 14.04 15.69
CA SER A 528 6.45 14.11 14.42
C SER A 528 6.65 15.56 14.00
N VAL A 529 7.88 16.06 14.00
CA VAL A 529 8.22 17.43 13.59
C VAL A 529 7.47 18.52 14.39
N CYS A 530 7.27 18.31 15.69
CA CYS A 530 6.62 19.32 16.54
C CYS A 530 7.61 20.39 17.01
N ILE A 531 7.22 21.67 16.96
CA ILE A 531 8.05 22.83 17.31
C ILE A 531 7.29 23.71 18.30
N ASN A 532 7.94 24.16 19.38
CA ASN A 532 7.37 25.08 20.38
C ASN A 532 5.98 24.68 20.92
N TYR A 533 5.77 23.38 21.17
CA TYR A 533 4.49 22.85 21.64
C TYR A 533 4.48 22.61 23.16
N LEU A 534 3.28 22.54 23.73
CA LEU A 534 3.06 22.24 25.14
C LEU A 534 1.99 21.16 25.32
N LEU A 535 2.30 20.15 26.13
CA LEU A 535 1.37 19.11 26.57
C LEU A 535 1.18 19.22 28.11
N PRO A 536 0.23 20.03 28.61
CA PRO A 536 0.18 20.41 30.03
C PRO A 536 -0.11 19.26 31.00
N ASN A 537 -0.78 18.21 30.55
CA ASN A 537 -1.25 17.10 31.38
C ASN A 537 -0.59 15.75 31.07
N ILE A 538 0.55 15.77 30.36
CA ILE A 538 1.28 14.57 29.95
C ILE A 538 1.68 13.65 31.12
N ASP A 539 1.84 14.22 32.32
CA ASP A 539 2.14 13.54 33.58
C ASP A 539 0.97 12.75 34.15
N LYS A 540 -0.26 13.06 33.71
CA LYS A 540 -1.51 12.45 34.17
C LYS A 540 -2.06 11.40 33.20
N VAL A 541 -1.41 11.22 32.05
CA VAL A 541 -1.87 10.31 31.00
C VAL A 541 -1.01 9.04 30.98
N ASN A 542 -1.68 7.88 31.00
CA ASN A 542 -1.04 6.58 31.08
C ASN A 542 -0.56 6.08 29.70
N ILE A 543 0.36 6.82 29.09
CA ILE A 543 0.95 6.46 27.79
C ILE A 543 1.76 5.17 27.95
N THR A 544 1.48 4.18 27.10
CA THR A 544 2.25 2.93 27.00
C THR A 544 3.25 2.97 25.86
N ASP A 545 2.93 3.69 24.78
CA ASP A 545 3.71 3.73 23.55
C ASP A 545 3.98 5.18 23.13
N LEU A 546 5.25 5.56 23.09
CA LEU A 546 5.68 6.90 22.70
C LEU A 546 6.65 6.84 21.53
N VAL A 547 6.33 7.55 20.46
CA VAL A 547 7.18 7.68 19.27
C VAL A 547 7.53 9.16 19.10
N ILE A 548 8.82 9.46 19.04
CA ILE A 548 9.35 10.82 18.89
C ILE A 548 10.21 10.86 17.63
N PHE A 549 9.79 11.66 16.66
CA PHE A 549 10.46 11.82 15.38
C PHE A 549 10.71 13.31 15.11
N ARG A 550 11.98 13.70 14.94
CA ARG A 550 12.42 15.07 14.63
C ARG A 550 11.79 16.13 15.53
N THR A 551 11.60 15.77 16.80
CA THR A 551 10.88 16.58 17.80
C THR A 551 11.64 16.55 19.11
N THR A 552 11.86 17.69 19.75
CA THR A 552 12.42 17.72 21.11
C THR A 552 11.33 17.44 22.14
N PHE A 553 11.59 16.57 23.12
CA PHE A 553 10.62 16.22 24.14
C PHE A 553 11.28 15.88 25.48
N ASN A 554 10.68 16.32 26.58
CA ASN A 554 11.20 16.07 27.93
C ASN A 554 10.48 14.89 28.59
N LEU A 555 11.10 13.71 28.56
CA LEU A 555 10.57 12.49 29.19
C LEU A 555 10.31 12.61 30.68
N ASN A 556 10.95 13.55 31.39
CA ASN A 556 10.78 13.63 32.84
C ASN A 556 9.35 13.97 33.26
N LYS A 557 8.55 14.48 32.34
CA LYS A 557 7.14 14.82 32.55
C LYS A 557 6.19 13.66 32.24
N VAL A 558 6.66 12.54 31.68
CA VAL A 558 5.80 11.40 31.31
C VAL A 558 5.56 10.48 32.51
N ALA A 559 4.35 9.94 32.62
CA ALA A 559 4.01 8.92 33.61
C ALA A 559 4.85 7.64 33.45
N THR A 560 5.07 6.90 34.53
CA THR A 560 5.97 5.72 34.55
C THR A 560 5.41 4.48 33.85
N THR A 561 4.29 4.59 33.14
CA THR A 561 3.56 3.50 32.47
C THR A 561 4.15 3.09 31.12
N LEU A 562 5.18 3.79 30.65
CA LEU A 562 5.76 3.61 29.33
C LEU A 562 6.35 2.20 29.15
N LYS A 563 5.94 1.51 28.09
CA LYS A 563 6.36 0.15 27.72
C LYS A 563 7.24 0.14 26.46
N ARG A 564 6.94 1.01 25.50
CA ARG A 564 7.70 1.17 24.25
C ARG A 564 8.03 2.65 24.04
N LEU A 565 9.28 2.91 23.69
CA LEU A 565 9.79 4.23 23.34
C LEU A 565 10.57 4.13 22.04
N PHE A 566 10.21 4.93 21.04
CA PHE A 566 10.99 5.12 19.83
C PHE A 566 11.44 6.58 19.75
N VAL A 567 12.72 6.80 19.52
CA VAL A 567 13.32 8.13 19.34
C VAL A 567 14.24 8.06 18.15
N ASP A 568 14.09 9.00 17.21
CA ASP A 568 14.95 9.08 16.05
C ASP A 568 16.35 9.66 16.35
N SER A 569 17.29 9.45 15.43
CA SER A 569 18.68 9.90 15.57
C SER A 569 18.84 11.41 15.63
N TYR A 570 17.82 12.18 15.24
CA TYR A 570 17.81 13.65 15.37
C TYR A 570 17.86 14.10 16.84
N ASN A 571 17.40 13.24 17.76
CA ASN A 571 17.37 13.50 19.20
C ASN A 571 18.56 12.91 19.96
N ALA A 572 19.75 12.82 19.33
CA ALA A 572 20.96 12.18 19.86
C ALA A 572 21.47 12.65 21.24
N LYS A 573 20.92 13.73 21.82
CA LYS A 573 21.22 14.22 23.18
C LYS A 573 20.15 13.79 24.20
N PHE A 574 19.80 12.52 24.17
CA PHE A 574 18.79 11.97 25.07
C PHE A 574 19.39 11.74 26.46
N ASN A 575 18.73 12.22 27.52
CA ASN A 575 19.16 11.95 28.89
C ASN A 575 18.83 10.50 29.26
N LYS A 576 19.83 9.61 29.13
CA LYS A 576 19.70 8.18 29.47
C LYS A 576 19.26 7.93 30.91
N ASP A 577 19.53 8.84 31.85
CA ASP A 577 19.08 8.69 33.23
C ASP A 577 17.57 8.85 33.39
N ALA A 578 16.90 9.58 32.49
CA ALA A 578 15.44 9.68 32.48
C ALA A 578 14.77 8.33 32.15
N LEU A 579 15.45 7.45 31.40
CA LEU A 579 14.93 6.13 31.03
C LEU A 579 14.80 5.19 32.23
N LYS A 580 15.63 5.36 33.27
CA LYS A 580 15.61 4.53 34.49
C LYS A 580 14.29 4.61 35.25
N ARG A 581 13.48 5.64 34.99
CA ARG A 581 12.18 5.85 35.63
C ARG A 581 11.05 4.97 35.07
N PHE A 582 11.28 4.29 33.95
CA PHE A 582 10.27 3.46 33.29
C PHE A 582 10.59 1.97 33.49
N PRO A 583 10.07 1.33 34.56
CA PRO A 583 10.40 -0.06 34.88
C PRO A 583 9.85 -1.07 33.86
N LEU A 584 8.84 -0.67 33.08
CA LEU A 584 8.19 -1.51 32.07
C LEU A 584 8.78 -1.31 30.67
N LEU A 585 9.74 -0.41 30.51
CA LEU A 585 10.33 -0.11 29.23
C LEU A 585 11.21 -1.29 28.79
N LYS A 586 10.73 -2.08 27.83
CA LYS A 586 11.56 -3.10 27.18
C LYS A 586 12.66 -2.35 26.43
N ALA A 587 13.91 -2.56 26.81
CA ALA A 587 15.05 -1.84 26.25
C ALA A 587 15.14 -2.11 24.74
N GLN A 588 14.70 -1.15 23.94
CA GLN A 588 15.13 -0.95 22.56
C GLN A 588 15.64 0.49 22.47
N VAL A 589 16.88 0.68 22.90
CA VAL A 589 17.63 1.93 22.69
C VAL A 589 18.73 1.57 21.68
N ASN A 590 18.62 2.08 20.45
CA ASN A 590 19.79 2.20 19.57
C ASN A 590 20.63 3.37 20.04
#